data_AF-A0A3D3K2N0-F1
#
_entry.id   AF-A0A3D3K2N0-F1
#
_cell.length_a   1.000
_cell.length_b   1.000
_cell.length_c   1.000
_cell.angle_alpha   90.00
_cell.angle_beta   90.00
_cell.angle_gamma   90.00
#
_symmetry.space_group_name_H-M   'P 1'
#
loop_
_entity.id
_entity.type
_entity.pdbx_description
1 polymer ?
#
loop_
_entity_poly.entity_id
_entity_poly.type
_entity_poly.pdbx_seq_one_letter_code
_entity_poly.pdbx_strand_id
1 'polypeptide(L)' 'MKTYVKQNAQRIATSSNRDFLLSTTFMNENGQMVNVIMNESDNDTDVNLWIEGKATKLFSPAHSIQTVLL' A
#
# COMPACT_ATOMS: atom_id res chain seq x y z
N MET A 1 1.38 -8.96 6.12
CA MET A 1 -0.03 -8.95 5.66
C MET A 1 -1.01 -9.47 6.72
N LYS A 2 -0.97 -10.76 7.12
CA LYS A 2 -1.97 -11.40 8.02
C LYS A 2 -2.15 -10.72 9.39
N THR A 3 -1.13 -10.03 9.90
CA THR A 3 -1.20 -9.29 11.18
C THR A 3 -2.11 -8.06 11.11
N TYR A 4 -2.13 -7.38 9.96
CA TYR A 4 -2.78 -6.07 9.77
C TYR A 4 -4.10 -6.17 9.02
N VAL A 5 -4.18 -7.06 8.02
CA VAL A 5 -5.40 -7.37 7.29
C VAL A 5 -6.20 -8.39 8.10
N LYS A 6 -7.32 -7.97 8.67
CA LYS A 6 -8.17 -8.84 9.51
C LYS A 6 -8.98 -9.81 8.66
N GLN A 7 -9.48 -10.86 9.30
CA GLN A 7 -10.49 -11.72 8.69
C GLN A 7 -11.70 -10.86 8.29
N ASN A 8 -12.28 -11.14 7.12
CA ASN A 8 -13.36 -10.36 6.48
C ASN A 8 -13.00 -8.97 5.94
N ALA A 9 -11.72 -8.56 5.97
CA ALA A 9 -11.33 -7.32 5.33
C ALA A 9 -11.67 -7.33 3.84
N GLN A 10 -12.25 -6.23 3.35
CA GLN A 10 -12.64 -6.10 1.95
C GLN A 10 -11.48 -5.50 1.14
N ARG A 11 -11.17 -6.09 -0.01
CA ARG A 11 -10.15 -5.53 -0.91
C ARG A 11 -10.74 -4.34 -1.65
N ILE A 12 -10.08 -3.18 -1.57
CA ILE A 12 -10.43 -1.97 -2.33
C ILE A 12 -9.64 -1.97 -3.65
N ALA A 13 -10.24 -1.44 -4.71
CA ALA A 13 -9.55 -1.23 -5.98
C ALA A 13 -8.32 -0.31 -5.76
N THR A 14 -7.17 -0.73 -6.26
CA THR A 14 -5.91 0.01 -6.13
C THR A 14 -5.15 -0.14 -7.43
N SER A 15 -4.58 0.95 -7.91
CA SER A 15 -3.72 0.98 -9.08
C SER A 15 -2.39 1.62 -8.73
N SER A 16 -1.32 1.08 -9.28
CA SER A 16 -0.01 1.72 -9.35
C SER A 16 0.23 2.22 -10.77
N ASN A 17 1.06 3.24 -10.90
CA ASN A 17 1.44 3.82 -12.20
C ASN A 17 2.88 3.43 -12.62
N ARG A 18 3.49 2.47 -11.91
CA ARG A 18 4.84 1.96 -12.15
C ARG A 18 4.79 0.45 -12.03
N ASP A 19 5.26 -0.24 -13.04
CA ASP A 19 5.15 -1.70 -13.13
C ASP A 19 5.93 -2.43 -12.02
N PHE A 20 7.01 -1.82 -11.50
CA PHE A 20 7.82 -2.35 -10.40
C PHE A 20 7.28 -2.05 -8.99
N LEU A 21 6.18 -1.28 -8.89
CA LEU A 21 5.47 -1.03 -7.64
C LEU A 21 4.16 -1.80 -7.66
N LEU A 22 4.07 -2.86 -6.86
CA LEU A 22 2.81 -3.55 -6.62
C LEU A 22 2.13 -2.93 -5.41
N SER A 23 0.83 -2.65 -5.51
CA SER A 23 0.06 -2.12 -4.39
C SER A 23 -1.32 -2.75 -4.29
N THR A 24 -1.75 -3.02 -3.06
CA THR A 24 -3.08 -3.52 -2.77
C THR A 24 -3.60 -2.94 -1.46
N THR A 25 -4.90 -2.63 -1.41
CA THR A 25 -5.53 -2.00 -0.25
C THR A 25 -6.66 -2.86 0.29
N PHE A 26 -6.77 -2.92 1.61
CA PHE A 26 -7.85 -3.58 2.33
C PHE A 26 -8.52 -2.61 3.30
N MET A 27 -9.84 -2.74 3.45
CA MET A 27 -10.63 -2.09 4.49
C MET A 27 -11.02 -3.13 5.53
N ASN A 28 -10.55 -2.96 6.77
CA ASN A 28 -10.99 -3.76 7.90
C ASN A 28 -12.41 -3.33 8.33
N GLU A 29 -13.16 -4.22 9.00
CA GLU A 29 -14.54 -3.93 9.46
C GLU A 29 -14.63 -2.74 10.42
N ASN A 30 -13.55 -2.43 11.14
CA ASN A 30 -13.46 -1.27 12.02
C ASN A 30 -13.19 0.06 11.29
N GLY A 31 -13.14 0.04 9.95
CA GLY A 31 -12.85 1.23 9.12
C GLY A 31 -11.37 1.54 8.95
N GLN A 32 -10.45 0.73 9.51
CA GLN A 32 -9.02 0.92 9.30
C GLN A 32 -8.65 0.49 7.88
N MET A 33 -7.96 1.37 7.16
CA MET A 33 -7.45 1.06 5.83
C MET A 33 -6.00 0.58 5.92
N VAL A 34 -5.70 -0.52 5.23
CA VAL A 34 -4.38 -1.14 5.19
C VAL A 34 -3.92 -1.19 3.74
N ASN A 35 -2.95 -0.36 3.39
CA ASN A 35 -2.32 -0.38 2.07
C ASN A 35 -0.99 -1.13 2.16
N VAL A 36 -0.77 -2.09 1.28
CA VAL A 36 0.49 -2.82 1.15
C VAL A 36 1.16 -2.38 -0.13
N ILE A 37 2.42 -1.97 -0.03
CA ILE A 37 3.26 -1.55 -1.15
C ILE A 37 4.46 -2.47 -1.20
N MET A 38 4.74 -3.03 -2.38
CA MET A 38 5.94 -3.81 -2.66
C MET A 38 6.74 -3.10 -3.75
N ASN A 39 8.01 -2.81 -3.46
CA ASN A 39 8.97 -2.32 -4.43
C ASN A 39 9.85 -3.49 -4.86
N GLU A 40 9.65 -3.97 -6.08
CA GLU A 40 10.42 -5.08 -6.66
C GLU A 40 11.70 -4.62 -7.37
N SER A 41 11.96 -3.30 -7.43
CA SER A 41 13.14 -2.76 -8.10
C SER A 41 14.39 -2.82 -7.21
N ASP A 42 15.54 -2.77 -7.87
CA ASP A 42 16.86 -2.60 -7.23
C ASP A 42 17.11 -1.17 -6.71
N ASN A 43 16.14 -0.26 -6.84
CA ASN A 43 16.31 1.15 -6.48
C ASN A 43 15.33 1.60 -5.40
N ASP A 44 15.84 2.45 -4.52
CA ASP A 44 15.00 3.21 -3.61
C ASP A 44 14.08 4.15 -4.39
N THR A 45 12.82 4.22 -3.97
CA THR A 45 11.77 4.89 -4.72
C THR A 45 10.87 5.72 -3.82
N ASP A 46 10.77 7.01 -4.13
CA ASP A 46 9.70 7.85 -3.59
C ASP A 46 8.34 7.47 -4.20
N VAL A 47 7.35 7.29 -3.34
CA VAL A 47 5.97 6.93 -3.68
C VAL A 47 5.02 7.96 -3.10
N ASN A 48 3.99 8.32 -3.86
CA ASN A 48 2.86 9.09 -3.33
C ASN A 48 1.66 8.16 -3.20
N LEU A 49 1.20 7.92 -1.97
CA LEU A 49 -0.05 7.20 -1.72
C LEU A 49 -1.22 8.18 -1.82
N TRP A 50 -2.07 7.99 -2.82
CA TRP A 50 -3.23 8.83 -3.08
C TRP A 50 -4.52 8.20 -2.56
N ILE A 51 -5.27 8.96 -1.76
CA ILE A 51 -6.57 8.57 -1.20
C ILE A 51 -7.48 9.78 -1.25
N GLU A 52 -8.62 9.67 -1.95
CA GLU A 52 -9.66 10.71 -2.02
C GLU A 52 -9.12 12.13 -2.32
N GLY A 53 -8.19 12.24 -3.28
CA GLY A 53 -7.60 13.51 -3.69
C GLY A 53 -6.51 14.06 -2.75
N LYS A 54 -6.18 13.35 -1.67
CA LYS A 54 -5.04 13.65 -0.80
C LYS A 54 -3.89 12.71 -1.09
N ALA A 55 -2.66 13.20 -0.97
CA ALA A 55 -1.46 12.41 -1.18
C ALA A 55 -0.56 12.46 0.06
N THR A 56 0.03 11.32 0.41
CA THR A 56 1.12 11.23 1.40
C THR A 56 2.38 10.72 0.72
N LYS A 57 3.50 11.43 0.91
CA LYS A 57 4.82 10.98 0.44
C LYS A 57 5.34 9.87 1.34
N LEU A 58 5.82 8.80 0.72
CA LEU A 58 6.44 7.65 1.36
C LEU A 58 7.76 7.35 0.65
N PHE A 59 8.72 6.86 1.42
CA PHE A 59 9.97 6.35 0.88
C PHE A 59 9.92 4.83 0.83
N SER A 60 10.19 4.23 -0.33
CA SER A 60 10.16 2.79 -0.53
C SER A 60 11.53 2.25 -0.90
N PRO A 61 12.26 1.63 0.04
CA PRO A 61 13.56 1.04 -0.25
C PRO A 61 13.48 -0.01 -1.36
N ALA A 62 14.60 -0.27 -2.03
CA ALA A 62 14.74 -1.40 -2.95
C ALA A 62 14.33 -2.72 -2.29
N HIS A 63 13.70 -3.63 -3.05
CA HIS A 63 13.28 -4.97 -2.59
C HIS A 63 12.51 -4.98 -1.25
N SER A 64 11.64 -3.99 -1.03
CA SER A 64 10.93 -3.83 0.23
C SER A 64 9.45 -4.12 0.12
N ILE A 65 8.86 -4.55 1.25
CA ILE A 65 7.41 -4.62 1.43
C ILE A 65 7.07 -3.72 2.62
N GLN A 66 6.18 -2.76 2.40
CA GLN A 66 5.71 -1.85 3.43
C GLN A 66 4.21 -2.02 3.61
N THR A 67 3.75 -1.86 4.85
CA THR A 67 2.33 -1.82 5.20
C THR A 67 2.03 -0.48 5.85
N VAL A 68 1.15 0.28 5.21
CA VAL A 68 0.71 1.60 5.68
C VAL A 68 -0.67 1.42 6.30
N LEU A 69 -0.81 1.86 7.55
CA LEU A 69 -2.07 1.89 8.30
C LEU A 69 -2.59 3.32 8.30
N LEU A 70 -3.87 3.49 7.95
CA LEU A 70 -4.56 4.77 7.87
C LEU A 70 -5.84 4.74 8.71
#